data_AF-A0A6I0JNS4-F1
#
_entry.id   AF-A0A6I0JNS4-F1
#
_cell.length_a   1.000
_cell.length_b   1.000
_cell.length_c   1.000
_cell.angle_alpha   90.00
_cell.angle_beta   90.00
_cell.angle_gamma   90.00
#
_symmetry.space_group_name_H-M   'P 1'
#
loop_
_entity.id
_entity.type
_entity.pdbx_description
1 polymer ?
#
loop_
_entity_poly.entity_id
_entity_poly.type
_entity_poly.pdbx_seq_one_letter_code
_entity_poly.pdbx_strand_id
1 'polypeptide(L)'
;MKGINRIQWCSVVLLVFSLTACKVKRPETVLPDAKMENVLYDYHIAKAMGEEVPYNESYKRVLYIESVFKKYGITQADFDSSMVWFARNPEVLTKIYEKVNVRLKAERDGINHLIALRDNKPKESLPGDSIDVWIWQHIYQLTGMPLDNKITFTLPSDTNFHDRDTLRWSVRFRFHNGAPDSIHAPLMAMQVLYEKNDSVISAIRKVQDTGVETLTLFADTLGEIKEIRGFIYYPQQETPQPLLADRISLMRYHATDSLVIAPKDSLQQATDSLRKDSIGKPEKLKPLEIQEQENTTTPRTIRPRPKA
;
A
#
# COMPACT_ATOMS: atom_id res chain seq x y z
N MET A 1 12.61 -69.01 26.91
CA MET A 1 12.59 -67.56 26.56
C MET A 1 11.97 -67.29 25.18
N LYS A 2 10.73 -67.74 24.90
CA LYS A 2 10.05 -67.53 23.59
C LYS A 2 8.81 -66.60 23.64
N GLY A 3 8.36 -66.20 24.84
CA GLY A 3 7.15 -65.38 25.02
C GLY A 3 7.38 -63.86 24.91
N ILE A 4 8.58 -63.38 25.25
CA ILE A 4 8.90 -61.94 25.31
C ILE A 4 9.00 -61.33 23.90
N ASN A 5 9.58 -62.04 22.93
CA ASN A 5 9.69 -61.57 21.54
C ASN A 5 8.33 -61.47 20.83
N ARG A 6 7.33 -62.28 21.23
CA ARG A 6 5.97 -62.22 20.69
C ARG A 6 5.20 -60.99 21.18
N ILE A 7 5.38 -60.61 22.44
CA ILE A 7 4.74 -59.43 23.04
C ILE A 7 5.35 -58.14 22.48
N GLN A 8 6.67 -58.11 22.28
CA GLN A 8 7.34 -56.98 21.61
C GLN A 8 6.87 -56.83 20.15
N TRP A 9 6.70 -57.92 19.41
CA TRP A 9 6.15 -57.87 18.05
C TRP A 9 4.70 -57.37 18.01
N CYS A 10 3.84 -57.83 18.92
CA CYS A 10 2.47 -57.34 19.03
C CYS A 10 2.42 -55.85 19.39
N SER A 11 3.32 -55.38 20.25
CA SER A 11 3.41 -53.97 20.63
C SER A 11 3.87 -53.08 19.48
N VAL A 12 4.84 -53.53 18.66
CA VAL A 12 5.29 -52.81 17.46
C VAL A 12 4.17 -52.77 16.41
N VAL A 13 3.43 -53.86 16.19
CA VAL A 13 2.30 -53.89 15.26
C VAL A 13 1.16 -52.97 15.73
N LEU A 14 0.83 -52.98 17.02
CA LEU A 14 -0.17 -52.05 17.61
C LEU A 14 0.26 -50.58 17.47
N LEU A 15 1.55 -50.28 17.61
CA LEU A 15 2.11 -48.94 17.50
C LEU A 15 2.15 -48.45 16.02
N VAL A 16 2.37 -49.35 15.07
CA VAL A 16 2.25 -49.05 13.64
C VAL A 16 0.78 -48.81 13.25
N PHE A 17 -0.17 -49.58 13.80
CA PHE A 17 -1.60 -49.36 13.55
C PHE A 17 -2.11 -48.04 14.16
N SER A 18 -1.66 -47.66 15.36
CA SER A 18 -2.07 -46.39 15.98
C SER A 18 -1.58 -45.16 15.23
N LEU A 19 -0.42 -45.24 14.54
CA LEU A 19 0.10 -44.15 13.70
C LEU A 19 -0.67 -43.96 12.38
N THR A 20 -1.47 -44.93 11.94
CA THR A 20 -2.28 -44.83 10.73
C THR A 20 -3.73 -44.37 10.98
N ALA A 21 -4.14 -44.27 12.24
CA ALA A 21 -5.54 -44.04 12.64
C ALA A 21 -5.99 -42.56 12.64
N CYS A 22 -5.09 -41.59 12.42
CA CYS A 22 -5.42 -40.16 12.41
C CYS A 22 -5.44 -39.52 11.01
N LYS A 23 -5.82 -40.27 9.96
CA LYS A 23 -6.19 -39.65 8.68
C LYS A 23 -7.70 -39.39 8.70
N VAL A 24 -8.09 -38.12 8.87
CA VAL A 24 -9.49 -37.69 8.75
C VAL A 24 -10.02 -38.16 7.39
N LYS A 25 -10.90 -39.15 7.40
CA LYS A 25 -11.45 -39.74 6.18
C LYS A 25 -12.39 -38.71 5.54
N ARG A 26 -11.96 -38.14 4.41
CA ARG A 26 -12.78 -37.23 3.60
C ARG A 26 -14.00 -37.98 3.05
N PRO A 27 -15.24 -37.51 3.29
CA PRO A 27 -16.44 -38.06 2.66
C PRO A 27 -16.40 -37.83 1.15
N GLU A 28 -16.96 -38.76 0.36
CA GLU A 28 -17.01 -38.66 -1.11
C GLU A 28 -17.86 -37.48 -1.61
N THR A 29 -18.78 -36.99 -0.78
CA THR A 29 -19.63 -35.83 -1.07
C THR A 29 -18.87 -34.50 -1.01
N VAL A 30 -17.64 -34.49 -0.48
CA VAL A 30 -16.82 -33.29 -0.35
C VAL A 30 -15.97 -33.12 -1.61
N LEU A 31 -16.03 -31.94 -2.21
CA LEU A 31 -15.24 -31.61 -3.39
C LEU A 31 -13.73 -31.83 -3.15
N PRO A 32 -13.02 -32.47 -4.09
CA PRO A 32 -11.57 -32.60 -4.02
C PRO A 32 -10.87 -31.24 -3.97
N ASP A 33 -9.70 -31.16 -3.33
CA ASP A 33 -8.98 -29.90 -3.10
C ASP A 33 -8.73 -29.11 -4.38
N ALA A 34 -8.25 -29.77 -5.44
CA ALA A 34 -8.00 -29.13 -6.74
C ALA A 34 -9.28 -28.62 -7.41
N LYS A 35 -10.41 -29.31 -7.22
CA LYS A 35 -11.70 -28.85 -7.74
C LYS A 35 -12.20 -27.66 -6.92
N MET A 36 -12.09 -27.73 -5.60
CA MET A 36 -12.46 -26.65 -4.69
C MET A 36 -11.62 -25.38 -4.93
N GLU A 37 -10.32 -25.50 -5.19
CA GLU A 37 -9.44 -24.39 -5.55
C GLU A 37 -9.95 -23.63 -6.77
N ASN A 38 -10.26 -24.35 -7.86
CA ASN A 38 -10.79 -23.76 -9.08
C ASN A 38 -12.19 -23.15 -8.89
N VAL A 39 -13.05 -23.83 -8.14
CA VAL A 39 -14.39 -23.33 -7.80
C VAL A 39 -14.29 -22.03 -7.00
N LEU A 40 -13.48 -21.99 -5.94
CA LEU A 40 -13.33 -20.81 -5.08
C LEU A 40 -12.75 -19.62 -5.84
N TYR A 41 -11.78 -19.86 -6.72
CA TYR A 41 -11.21 -18.80 -7.56
C TYR A 41 -12.29 -18.13 -8.42
N ASP A 42 -13.05 -18.90 -9.19
CA ASP A 42 -14.11 -18.33 -10.04
C ASP A 42 -15.30 -17.80 -9.23
N TYR A 43 -15.62 -18.45 -8.09
CA TYR A 43 -16.71 -18.04 -7.20
C TYR A 43 -16.46 -16.64 -6.65
N HIS A 44 -15.24 -16.34 -6.18
CA HIS A 44 -14.92 -15.01 -5.63
C HIS A 44 -14.91 -13.93 -6.72
N ILE A 45 -14.48 -14.25 -7.94
CA ILE A 45 -14.59 -13.34 -9.08
C ILE A 45 -16.06 -13.05 -9.41
N ALA A 46 -16.89 -14.09 -9.54
CA ALA A 46 -18.32 -13.96 -9.82
C ALA A 46 -19.05 -13.17 -8.71
N LYS A 47 -18.67 -13.39 -7.46
CA LYS A 47 -19.20 -12.64 -6.31
C LYS A 47 -18.83 -11.16 -6.38
N ALA A 48 -17.56 -10.84 -6.66
CA ALA A 48 -17.10 -9.46 -6.82
C ALA A 48 -17.82 -8.74 -7.98
N MET A 49 -18.00 -9.42 -9.12
CA MET A 49 -18.81 -8.90 -10.24
C MET A 49 -20.26 -8.62 -9.82
N GLY A 50 -20.83 -9.46 -8.95
CA GLY A 50 -22.17 -9.29 -8.40
C GLY A 50 -22.31 -8.06 -7.50
N GLU A 51 -21.26 -7.65 -6.78
CA GLU A 51 -21.30 -6.48 -5.88
C GLU A 51 -21.48 -5.17 -6.65
N GLU A 52 -20.96 -5.09 -7.88
CA GLU A 52 -21.13 -3.92 -8.76
C GLU A 52 -22.51 -3.84 -9.43
N VAL A 53 -23.33 -4.90 -9.33
CA VAL A 53 -24.65 -4.93 -9.96
C VAL A 53 -25.64 -4.00 -9.22
N PRO A 54 -26.35 -3.10 -9.94
CA PRO A 54 -27.40 -2.26 -9.38
C PRO A 54 -28.50 -3.07 -8.67
N TYR A 55 -29.11 -2.48 -7.62
CA TYR A 55 -30.09 -3.18 -6.78
C TYR A 55 -31.32 -3.71 -7.56
N ASN A 56 -31.77 -2.97 -8.57
CA ASN A 56 -32.89 -3.35 -9.45
C ASN A 56 -32.58 -4.56 -10.36
N GLU A 57 -31.32 -4.99 -10.44
CA GLU A 57 -30.87 -6.15 -11.21
C GLU A 57 -30.25 -7.25 -10.32
N SER A 58 -30.59 -7.27 -9.03
CA SER A 58 -30.01 -8.17 -8.03
C SER A 58 -30.03 -9.66 -8.41
N TYR A 59 -30.97 -10.10 -9.26
CA TYR A 59 -31.02 -11.46 -9.80
C TYR A 59 -29.74 -11.86 -10.56
N LYS A 60 -29.03 -10.91 -11.20
CA LYS A 60 -27.78 -11.17 -11.91
C LYS A 60 -26.67 -11.68 -10.97
N ARG A 61 -26.72 -11.28 -9.68
CA ARG A 61 -25.78 -11.76 -8.66
C ARG A 61 -25.89 -13.27 -8.47
N VAL A 62 -27.12 -13.77 -8.44
CA VAL A 62 -27.40 -15.21 -8.34
C VAL A 62 -26.94 -15.92 -9.61
N LEU A 63 -27.25 -15.37 -10.79
CA LEU A 63 -26.85 -15.94 -12.07
C LEU A 63 -25.32 -16.05 -12.23
N TYR A 64 -24.55 -15.08 -11.73
CA TYR A 64 -23.09 -15.16 -11.76
C TYR A 64 -22.59 -16.35 -10.94
N ILE A 65 -23.07 -16.53 -9.71
CA ILE A 65 -22.67 -17.66 -8.86
C ILE A 65 -23.14 -19.00 -9.48
N GLU A 66 -24.37 -19.07 -9.96
CA GLU A 66 -24.90 -20.26 -10.63
C GLU A 66 -24.08 -20.64 -11.88
N SER A 67 -23.60 -19.64 -12.64
CA SER A 67 -22.75 -19.89 -13.81
C SER A 67 -21.43 -20.58 -13.43
N VAL A 68 -20.86 -20.27 -12.27
CA VAL A 68 -19.67 -20.93 -11.73
C VAL A 68 -19.98 -22.38 -11.38
N PHE A 69 -21.07 -22.63 -10.65
CA PHE A 69 -21.48 -23.98 -10.29
C PHE A 69 -21.74 -24.84 -11.52
N LYS A 70 -22.40 -24.27 -12.54
CA LYS A 70 -22.61 -24.92 -13.83
C LYS A 70 -21.29 -25.23 -14.56
N LYS A 71 -20.33 -24.30 -14.56
CA LYS A 71 -18.99 -24.51 -15.16
C LYS A 71 -18.26 -25.71 -14.57
N TYR A 72 -18.39 -25.94 -13.26
CA TYR A 72 -17.74 -27.04 -12.56
C TYR A 72 -18.59 -28.31 -12.40
N GLY A 73 -19.83 -28.30 -12.93
CA GLY A 73 -20.77 -29.40 -12.80
C GLY A 73 -21.06 -29.74 -11.34
N ILE A 74 -21.30 -28.73 -10.51
CA ILE A 74 -21.68 -28.87 -9.10
C ILE A 74 -22.98 -28.13 -8.84
N THR A 75 -23.66 -28.49 -7.76
CA THR A 75 -24.80 -27.74 -7.24
C THR A 75 -24.36 -26.83 -6.08
N GLN A 76 -25.20 -25.86 -5.73
CA GLN A 76 -24.99 -25.06 -4.52
C GLN A 76 -24.92 -25.96 -3.27
N ALA A 77 -25.76 -27.00 -3.20
CA ALA A 77 -25.76 -27.94 -2.08
C ALA A 77 -24.43 -28.71 -1.96
N ASP A 78 -23.82 -29.10 -3.08
CA ASP A 78 -22.51 -29.77 -3.09
C ASP A 78 -21.40 -28.85 -2.56
N PHE A 79 -21.44 -27.58 -2.98
CA PHE A 79 -20.51 -26.55 -2.52
C PHE A 79 -20.68 -26.28 -1.02
N ASP A 80 -21.91 -26.03 -0.55
CA ASP A 80 -22.22 -25.74 0.84
C ASP A 80 -21.86 -26.92 1.76
N SER A 81 -22.18 -28.16 1.33
CA SER A 81 -21.83 -29.39 2.05
C SER A 81 -20.32 -29.57 2.15
N SER A 82 -19.58 -29.27 1.07
CA SER A 82 -18.13 -29.30 1.07
C SER A 82 -17.55 -28.24 2.02
N MET A 83 -18.11 -27.03 2.01
CA MET A 83 -17.64 -25.96 2.87
C MET A 83 -17.85 -26.24 4.35
N VAL A 84 -18.94 -26.92 4.72
CA VAL A 84 -19.16 -27.41 6.09
C VAL A 84 -18.04 -28.38 6.53
N TRP A 85 -17.52 -29.21 5.63
CA TRP A 85 -16.38 -30.09 5.94
C TRP A 85 -15.08 -29.30 6.03
N PHE A 86 -14.80 -28.40 5.09
CA PHE A 86 -13.59 -27.57 5.10
C PHE A 86 -13.50 -26.65 6.32
N ALA A 87 -14.63 -26.13 6.80
CA ALA A 87 -14.70 -25.34 8.03
C ALA A 87 -14.25 -26.14 9.27
N ARG A 88 -14.41 -27.47 9.26
CA ARG A 88 -13.91 -28.37 10.32
C ARG A 88 -12.47 -28.84 10.09
N ASN A 89 -11.89 -28.53 8.92
CA ASN A 89 -10.54 -28.91 8.51
C ASN A 89 -9.77 -27.66 8.01
N PRO A 90 -9.54 -26.66 8.89
CA PRO A 90 -9.04 -25.35 8.50
C PRO A 90 -7.67 -25.42 7.82
N GLU A 91 -6.78 -26.33 8.23
CA GLU A 91 -5.45 -26.48 7.61
C GLU A 91 -5.52 -26.80 6.10
N VAL A 92 -6.52 -27.59 5.69
CA VAL A 92 -6.72 -27.93 4.27
C VAL A 92 -7.27 -26.73 3.52
N LEU A 93 -8.24 -26.03 4.12
CA LEU A 93 -8.86 -24.85 3.53
C LEU A 93 -7.85 -23.71 3.36
N THR A 94 -6.98 -23.48 4.34
CA THR A 94 -5.92 -22.46 4.28
C THR A 94 -4.98 -22.71 3.09
N LYS A 95 -4.53 -23.96 2.88
CA LYS A 95 -3.68 -24.31 1.73
C LYS A 95 -4.35 -24.07 0.39
N ILE A 96 -5.66 -24.30 0.31
CA ILE A 96 -6.44 -23.99 -0.90
C ILE A 96 -6.47 -22.48 -1.12
N TYR A 97 -6.78 -21.69 -0.08
CA TYR A 97 -6.83 -20.23 -0.18
C TYR A 97 -5.47 -19.60 -0.47
N GLU A 98 -4.37 -20.13 0.04
CA GLU A 98 -3.02 -19.67 -0.31
C GLU A 98 -2.80 -19.72 -1.83
N LYS A 99 -3.17 -20.81 -2.48
CA LYS A 99 -3.07 -20.95 -3.94
C LYS A 99 -4.01 -20.03 -4.69
N VAL A 100 -5.26 -19.93 -4.24
CA VAL A 100 -6.25 -19.01 -4.83
C VAL A 100 -5.75 -17.56 -4.76
N ASN A 101 -5.19 -17.15 -3.63
CA ASN A 101 -4.64 -15.80 -3.42
C ASN A 101 -3.44 -15.53 -4.34
N VAL A 102 -2.52 -16.50 -4.48
CA VAL A 102 -1.38 -16.38 -5.40
C VAL A 102 -1.86 -16.19 -6.84
N ARG A 103 -2.85 -16.96 -7.27
CA ARG A 103 -3.42 -16.88 -8.63
C ARG A 103 -4.11 -15.53 -8.88
N LEU A 104 -4.97 -15.09 -7.96
CA LEU A 104 -5.66 -13.80 -8.07
C LEU A 104 -4.69 -12.62 -8.06
N LYS A 105 -3.64 -12.68 -7.24
CA LYS A 105 -2.58 -11.66 -7.21
C LYS A 105 -1.83 -11.59 -8.53
N ALA A 106 -1.44 -12.74 -9.09
CA ALA A 106 -0.75 -12.78 -10.39
C ALA A 106 -1.59 -12.18 -11.53
N GLU A 107 -2.89 -12.45 -11.56
CA GLU A 107 -3.80 -11.89 -12.56
C GLU A 107 -3.97 -10.37 -12.39
N ARG A 108 -4.15 -9.90 -11.14
CA ARG A 108 -4.19 -8.47 -10.81
C ARG A 108 -2.91 -7.77 -11.26
N ASP A 109 -1.75 -8.35 -10.97
CA ASP A 109 -0.45 -7.77 -11.32
C ASP A 109 -0.27 -7.71 -12.84
N GLY A 110 -0.75 -8.73 -13.57
CA GLY A 110 -0.80 -8.72 -15.03
C GLY A 110 -1.68 -7.60 -15.60
N ILE A 111 -2.89 -7.40 -15.05
CA ILE A 111 -3.79 -6.31 -15.46
C ILE A 111 -3.17 -4.94 -15.16
N ASN A 112 -2.59 -4.77 -13.96
CA ASN A 112 -1.90 -3.54 -13.59
C ASN A 112 -0.75 -3.22 -14.55
N HIS A 113 0.00 -4.23 -14.97
CA HIS A 113 1.07 -4.07 -15.95
C HIS A 113 0.53 -3.57 -17.32
N LEU A 114 -0.58 -4.13 -17.80
CA LEU A 114 -1.22 -3.69 -19.04
C LEU A 114 -1.74 -2.25 -18.96
N ILE A 115 -2.29 -1.85 -17.80
CA ILE A 115 -2.73 -0.47 -17.55
C ILE A 115 -1.53 0.48 -17.59
N ALA A 116 -0.40 0.12 -16.97
CA ALA A 116 0.81 0.94 -16.98
C ALA A 116 1.35 1.16 -18.41
N LEU A 117 1.36 0.10 -19.23
CA LEU A 117 1.75 0.18 -20.65
C LEU A 117 0.83 1.10 -21.46
N ARG A 118 -0.50 0.95 -21.29
CA ARG A 118 -1.50 1.80 -21.97
C ARG A 118 -1.30 3.28 -21.63
N ASP A 119 -1.04 3.58 -20.36
CA ASP A 119 -0.97 4.95 -19.87
C ASP A 119 0.43 5.58 -20.04
N ASN A 120 1.39 4.89 -20.67
CA ASN A 120 2.81 5.29 -20.74
C ASN A 120 3.41 5.65 -19.37
N LYS A 121 2.96 4.98 -18.32
CA LYS A 121 3.43 5.22 -16.96
C LYS A 121 4.68 4.38 -16.73
N PRO A 122 5.84 4.99 -16.42
CA PRO A 122 7.03 4.21 -16.12
C PRO A 122 6.75 3.35 -14.89
N LYS A 123 7.15 2.07 -14.95
CA LYS A 123 6.94 1.10 -13.86
C LYS A 123 7.70 1.51 -12.59
N GLU A 124 8.81 2.19 -12.78
CA GLU A 124 9.66 2.72 -11.72
C GLU A 124 9.86 4.22 -11.97
N SER A 125 9.83 4.99 -10.89
CA SER A 125 10.23 6.38 -10.85
C SER A 125 11.70 6.54 -11.23
N LEU A 126 12.11 7.76 -11.58
CA LEU A 126 13.51 8.01 -11.90
C LEU A 126 14.37 7.86 -10.62
N PRO A 127 15.62 7.35 -10.75
CA PRO A 127 16.55 7.25 -9.64
C PRO A 127 17.12 8.62 -9.29
N GLY A 128 17.23 8.93 -8.00
CA GLY A 128 17.86 10.16 -7.47
C GLY A 128 17.17 10.73 -6.23
N ASP A 129 17.89 11.63 -5.56
CA ASP A 129 17.56 12.10 -4.20
C ASP A 129 16.38 13.06 -4.10
N SER A 130 16.06 13.77 -5.18
CA SER A 130 15.03 14.82 -5.19
C SER A 130 14.34 14.85 -6.55
N ILE A 131 13.25 14.10 -6.67
CA ILE A 131 12.60 13.84 -7.96
C ILE A 131 11.10 14.06 -7.85
N ASP A 132 10.52 14.65 -8.90
CA ASP A 132 9.07 14.68 -9.08
C ASP A 132 8.61 13.30 -9.57
N VAL A 133 7.88 12.59 -8.70
CA VAL A 133 7.32 11.27 -8.98
C VAL A 133 5.87 11.34 -9.46
N TRP A 134 5.36 12.55 -9.77
CA TRP A 134 4.02 12.73 -10.31
C TRP A 134 3.91 12.27 -11.77
N ILE A 135 3.12 11.22 -12.00
CA ILE A 135 2.94 10.59 -13.32
C ILE A 135 1.57 10.87 -13.96
N TRP A 136 0.76 11.76 -13.38
CA TRP A 136 -0.56 12.13 -13.88
C TRP A 136 -0.55 13.52 -14.54
N GLN A 137 -1.72 14.02 -14.95
CA GLN A 137 -1.82 15.36 -15.52
C GLN A 137 -1.40 16.40 -14.47
N HIS A 138 -0.71 17.44 -14.93
CA HIS A 138 -0.25 18.52 -14.06
C HIS A 138 -1.27 19.66 -13.97
N ILE A 139 -2.42 19.52 -14.62
CA ILE A 139 -3.48 20.51 -14.73
C ILE A 139 -4.84 19.81 -14.81
N TYR A 140 -5.79 20.30 -14.03
CA TYR A 140 -7.18 19.86 -13.99
C TYR A 140 -8.10 21.05 -13.77
N GLN A 141 -9.27 21.01 -14.40
CA GLN A 141 -10.36 21.95 -14.12
C GLN A 141 -11.47 21.19 -13.40
N LEU A 142 -11.90 21.73 -12.25
CA LEU A 142 -12.99 21.21 -11.44
C LEU A 142 -14.14 22.23 -11.43
N THR A 143 -15.40 21.79 -11.42
CA THR A 143 -16.54 22.73 -11.36
C THR A 143 -17.45 22.52 -10.16
N GLY A 144 -17.14 21.55 -9.30
CA GLY A 144 -17.98 21.15 -8.17
C GLY A 144 -19.18 20.30 -8.58
N MET A 145 -19.38 20.05 -9.88
CA MET A 145 -20.44 19.19 -10.37
C MET A 145 -20.07 17.71 -10.18
N PRO A 146 -21.03 16.78 -10.05
CA PRO A 146 -20.75 15.39 -9.70
C PRO A 146 -19.76 14.63 -10.60
N LEU A 147 -19.55 15.08 -11.84
CA LEU A 147 -18.67 14.42 -12.81
C LEU A 147 -17.22 14.94 -12.78
N ASP A 148 -16.98 16.13 -12.23
CA ASP A 148 -15.69 16.83 -12.26
C ASP A 148 -15.39 17.56 -10.95
N ASN A 149 -15.91 17.05 -9.83
CA ASN A 149 -15.68 17.59 -8.50
C ASN A 149 -14.52 16.96 -7.75
N LYS A 150 -13.84 15.94 -8.32
CA LYS A 150 -12.74 15.25 -7.63
C LYS A 150 -11.62 14.82 -8.55
N ILE A 151 -10.41 14.86 -8.00
CA ILE A 151 -9.20 14.23 -8.54
C ILE A 151 -8.76 13.21 -7.51
N THR A 152 -8.45 12.00 -7.93
CA THR A 152 -7.94 10.94 -7.06
C THR A 152 -6.73 10.30 -7.69
N PHE A 153 -5.72 10.00 -6.89
CA PHE A 153 -4.55 9.26 -7.35
C PHE A 153 -4.12 8.20 -6.34
N THR A 154 -3.50 7.15 -6.87
CA THR A 154 -2.86 6.07 -6.11
C THR A 154 -1.54 5.77 -6.79
N LEU A 155 -0.45 6.09 -6.11
CA LEU A 155 0.92 5.85 -6.54
C LEU A 155 1.50 4.69 -5.71
N PRO A 156 1.65 3.48 -6.30
CA PRO A 156 2.34 2.41 -5.62
C PRO A 156 3.82 2.76 -5.42
N SER A 157 4.39 2.29 -4.31
CA SER A 157 5.83 2.36 -4.10
C SER A 157 6.56 1.45 -5.09
N ASP A 158 7.77 1.87 -5.48
CA ASP A 158 8.66 1.15 -6.38
C ASP A 158 10.04 0.98 -5.73
N THR A 159 10.98 0.39 -6.46
CA THR A 159 12.35 0.11 -5.99
C THR A 159 13.17 1.35 -5.62
N ASN A 160 12.77 2.53 -6.07
CA ASN A 160 13.44 3.80 -5.75
C ASN A 160 12.83 4.51 -4.54
N PHE A 161 11.75 4.01 -3.93
CA PHE A 161 11.27 4.53 -2.66
C PHE A 161 12.00 3.86 -1.52
N HIS A 162 12.48 4.66 -0.57
CA HIS A 162 13.22 4.19 0.58
C HIS A 162 12.46 4.47 1.87
N ASP A 163 12.83 3.72 2.90
CA ASP A 163 12.43 4.02 4.27
C ASP A 163 12.75 5.49 4.59
N ARG A 164 11.80 6.15 5.23
CA ARG A 164 11.92 7.55 5.71
C ARG A 164 11.94 8.61 4.62
N ASP A 165 11.58 8.27 3.39
CA ASP A 165 11.39 9.25 2.35
C ASP A 165 10.38 10.32 2.75
N THR A 166 10.72 11.58 2.46
CA THR A 166 9.83 12.71 2.65
C THR A 166 9.10 12.98 1.35
N LEU A 167 7.77 13.01 1.43
CA LEU A 167 6.88 13.23 0.30
C LEU A 167 6.25 14.61 0.42
N ARG A 168 6.44 15.44 -0.61
CA ARG A 168 5.87 16.79 -0.69
C ARG A 168 4.98 16.91 -1.91
N TRP A 169 3.68 16.97 -1.69
CA TRP A 169 2.68 17.20 -2.73
C TRP A 169 2.30 18.67 -2.80
N SER A 170 2.54 19.30 -3.95
CA SER A 170 2.29 20.73 -4.18
C SER A 170 1.31 20.91 -5.32
N VAL A 171 0.32 21.78 -5.13
CA VAL A 171 -0.72 22.08 -6.11
C VAL A 171 -0.99 23.58 -6.09
N ARG A 172 -1.09 24.21 -7.25
CA ARG A 172 -1.54 25.60 -7.37
C ARG A 172 -3.03 25.64 -7.66
N PHE A 173 -3.79 26.30 -6.80
CA PHE A 173 -5.22 26.53 -6.96
C PHE A 173 -5.47 27.94 -7.46
N ARG A 174 -6.33 28.08 -8.48
CA ARG A 174 -6.79 29.36 -9.02
C ARG A 174 -8.31 29.37 -9.11
N PHE A 175 -8.93 30.26 -8.36
CA PHE A 175 -10.37 30.48 -8.38
C PHE A 175 -10.71 31.57 -9.40
N HIS A 176 -11.65 31.29 -10.30
CA HIS A 176 -12.04 32.26 -11.35
C HIS A 176 -12.97 33.36 -10.83
N ASN A 177 -13.86 33.03 -9.88
CA ASN A 177 -14.92 33.92 -9.40
C ASN A 177 -14.72 34.37 -7.94
N GLY A 178 -13.47 34.44 -7.48
CA GLY A 178 -13.12 34.72 -6.08
C GLY A 178 -13.04 33.46 -5.21
N ALA A 179 -12.51 33.62 -4.00
CA ALA A 179 -12.38 32.53 -3.05
C ALA A 179 -13.76 31.97 -2.66
N PRO A 180 -13.96 30.65 -2.66
CA PRO A 180 -15.23 30.05 -2.27
C PRO A 180 -15.47 30.22 -0.78
N ASP A 181 -16.75 30.25 -0.38
CA ASP A 181 -17.14 30.21 1.02
C ASP A 181 -16.52 29.00 1.71
N SER A 182 -16.26 29.12 3.02
CA SER A 182 -15.64 28.04 3.80
C SER A 182 -16.37 26.70 3.61
N ILE A 183 -17.70 26.67 3.46
CA ILE A 183 -18.44 25.41 3.28
C ILE A 183 -18.11 24.71 1.96
N HIS A 184 -17.83 25.47 0.90
CA HIS A 184 -17.56 24.96 -0.45
C HIS A 184 -16.07 24.99 -0.83
N ALA A 185 -15.20 25.32 0.11
CA ALA A 185 -13.77 25.34 -0.13
C ALA A 185 -13.23 23.94 -0.46
N PRO A 186 -12.36 23.81 -1.49
CA PRO A 186 -11.74 22.54 -1.85
C PRO A 186 -10.94 21.93 -0.70
N LEU A 187 -10.89 20.61 -0.68
CA LEU A 187 -10.11 19.80 0.23
C LEU A 187 -9.03 19.05 -0.54
N MET A 188 -7.78 19.22 -0.13
CA MET A 188 -6.63 18.48 -0.63
C MET A 188 -6.17 17.55 0.49
N ALA A 189 -6.07 16.25 0.20
CA ALA A 189 -5.67 15.25 1.18
C ALA A 189 -4.65 14.28 0.58
N MET A 190 -3.63 13.95 1.36
CA MET A 190 -2.62 12.95 1.02
C MET A 190 -2.49 11.96 2.17
N GLN A 191 -2.26 10.71 1.82
CA GLN A 191 -2.08 9.59 2.73
C GLN A 191 -0.91 8.73 2.24
N VAL A 192 -0.09 8.27 3.18
CA VAL A 192 1.00 7.31 2.93
C VAL A 192 0.68 6.06 3.73
N LEU A 193 0.63 4.92 3.04
CA LEU A 193 0.47 3.59 3.63
C LEU A 193 1.83 2.89 3.68
N TYR A 194 2.13 2.26 4.81
CA TYR A 194 3.39 1.56 5.05
C TYR A 194 3.17 0.04 5.11
N GLU A 195 4.14 -0.73 4.64
CA GLU A 195 4.03 -2.20 4.57
C GLU A 195 3.98 -2.81 5.98
N LYS A 196 4.74 -2.25 6.92
CA LYS A 196 4.80 -2.73 8.29
C LYS A 196 3.55 -2.32 9.08
N ASN A 197 2.72 -3.31 9.40
CA ASN A 197 1.48 -3.18 10.18
C ASN A 197 0.36 -2.37 9.50
N ASP A 198 0.38 -2.19 8.17
CA ASP A 198 -0.58 -1.35 7.42
C ASP A 198 -0.77 0.05 8.06
N SER A 199 0.33 0.60 8.60
CA SER A 199 0.29 1.91 9.27
C SER A 199 0.05 3.02 8.27
N VAL A 200 -0.66 4.06 8.70
CA VAL A 200 -1.09 5.17 7.84
C VAL A 200 -0.70 6.50 8.45
N ILE A 201 -0.15 7.39 7.62
CA ILE A 201 -0.04 8.82 7.90
C ILE A 201 -0.87 9.58 6.88
N SER A 202 -1.60 10.61 7.33
CA SER A 202 -2.38 11.46 6.44
C SER A 202 -2.26 12.94 6.81
N ALA A 203 -2.34 13.81 5.82
CA ALA A 203 -2.54 15.24 6.00
C ALA A 203 -3.69 15.70 5.10
N ILE A 204 -4.47 16.64 5.61
CA ILE A 204 -5.58 17.25 4.90
C ILE A 204 -5.42 18.76 5.02
N ARG A 205 -5.70 19.47 3.94
CA ARG A 205 -5.73 20.93 3.91
C ARG A 205 -6.96 21.41 3.17
N LYS A 206 -7.58 22.43 3.73
CA LYS A 206 -8.68 23.17 3.12
C LYS A 206 -8.10 24.37 2.37
N VAL A 207 -8.45 24.51 1.10
CA VAL A 207 -7.93 25.55 0.21
C VAL A 207 -8.88 26.73 0.25
N GLN A 208 -8.49 27.80 0.93
CA GLN A 208 -9.32 29.00 1.07
C GLN A 208 -9.00 30.04 0.00
N ASP A 209 -7.74 30.15 -0.40
CA ASP A 209 -7.28 31.22 -1.28
C ASP A 209 -6.60 30.69 -2.54
N THR A 210 -6.50 31.56 -3.56
CA THR A 210 -5.69 31.29 -4.74
C THR A 210 -4.22 31.28 -4.35
N GLY A 211 -3.52 30.19 -4.61
CA GLY A 211 -2.15 30.02 -4.15
C GLY A 211 -1.59 28.63 -4.40
N VAL A 212 -0.33 28.44 -4.04
CA VAL A 212 0.29 27.11 -4.00
C VAL A 212 0.06 26.54 -2.61
N GLU A 213 -0.62 25.41 -2.55
CA GLU A 213 -0.80 24.63 -1.35
C GLU A 213 0.10 23.40 -1.37
N THR A 214 0.61 23.05 -0.19
CA THR A 214 1.58 21.97 -0.04
C THR A 214 1.24 21.10 1.15
N LEU A 215 1.24 19.78 0.93
CA LEU A 215 1.22 18.76 1.97
C LEU A 215 2.59 18.08 2.02
N THR A 216 3.18 17.96 3.21
CA THR A 216 4.45 17.23 3.41
C THR A 216 4.21 16.13 4.44
N LEU A 217 4.54 14.89 4.08
CA LEU A 217 4.43 13.71 4.93
C LEU A 217 5.77 12.98 4.96
N PHE A 218 6.14 12.47 6.13
CA PHE A 218 7.33 11.65 6.35
C PHE A 218 7.09 10.76 7.58
N ALA A 219 7.86 9.69 7.72
CA ALA A 219 7.85 8.84 8.91
C ALA A 219 9.24 8.29 9.20
N ASP A 220 9.69 8.41 10.45
CA ASP A 220 11.00 7.88 10.83
C ASP A 220 10.99 6.38 11.15
N THR A 221 9.88 5.85 11.66
CA THR A 221 9.83 4.51 12.28
C THR A 221 8.85 3.54 11.64
N LEU A 222 8.15 3.94 10.57
CA LEU A 222 7.07 3.14 9.98
C LEU A 222 7.55 2.16 8.89
N GLY A 223 8.81 2.24 8.49
CA GLY A 223 9.45 1.33 7.53
C GLY A 223 9.12 1.67 6.07
N GLU A 224 9.05 0.64 5.24
CA GLU A 224 8.88 0.76 3.78
C GLU A 224 7.51 1.34 3.42
N ILE A 225 7.53 2.31 2.50
CA ILE A 225 6.32 2.86 1.90
C ILE A 225 5.73 1.79 0.97
N LYS A 226 4.43 1.53 1.12
CA LYS A 226 3.67 0.62 0.27
C LYS A 226 3.00 1.34 -0.89
N GLU A 227 2.31 2.43 -0.56
CA GLU A 227 1.62 3.25 -1.56
C GLU A 227 1.27 4.64 -0.99
N ILE A 228 1.09 5.58 -1.91
CA ILE A 228 0.73 6.96 -1.63
C ILE A 228 -0.61 7.22 -2.31
N ARG A 229 -1.58 7.71 -1.55
CA ARG A 229 -2.92 8.00 -2.03
C ARG A 229 -3.22 9.46 -1.78
N GLY A 230 -4.07 10.04 -2.61
CA GLY A 230 -4.55 11.38 -2.33
C GLY A 230 -5.72 11.78 -3.20
N PHE A 231 -6.35 12.87 -2.80
CA PHE A 231 -7.43 13.45 -3.54
C PHE A 231 -7.49 14.96 -3.41
N ILE A 232 -8.05 15.59 -4.43
CA ILE A 232 -8.58 16.94 -4.37
C ILE A 232 -10.09 16.79 -4.54
N TYR A 233 -10.86 17.29 -3.58
CA TYR A 233 -12.31 17.28 -3.64
C TYR A 233 -12.82 18.71 -3.57
N TYR A 234 -13.66 19.08 -4.53
CA TYR A 234 -14.31 20.37 -4.57
C TYR A 234 -15.80 20.18 -4.29
N PRO A 235 -16.30 20.54 -3.09
CA PRO A 235 -17.69 20.28 -2.71
C PRO A 235 -18.70 20.81 -3.72
N GLN A 236 -19.85 20.13 -3.81
CA GLN A 236 -20.92 20.54 -4.71
C GLN A 236 -21.38 21.96 -4.41
N GLN A 237 -21.61 22.71 -5.49
CA GLN A 237 -22.12 24.07 -5.46
C GLN A 237 -23.45 24.15 -6.20
N GLU A 238 -24.26 25.16 -5.87
CA GLU A 238 -25.51 25.43 -6.58
C GLU A 238 -25.28 25.91 -8.02
N THR A 239 -24.16 26.58 -8.26
CA THR A 239 -23.74 27.05 -9.58
C THR A 239 -22.35 26.53 -9.91
N PRO A 240 -22.06 26.16 -11.17
CA PRO A 240 -20.74 25.67 -11.55
C PRO A 240 -19.72 26.81 -11.47
N GLN A 241 -18.78 26.70 -10.54
CA GLN A 241 -17.66 27.63 -10.43
C GLN A 241 -16.37 26.93 -10.85
N PRO A 242 -15.71 27.35 -11.94
CA PRO A 242 -14.48 26.71 -12.37
C PRO A 242 -13.33 26.99 -11.38
N LEU A 243 -12.73 25.90 -10.90
CA LEU A 243 -11.49 25.87 -10.14
C LEU A 243 -10.41 25.23 -11.01
N LEU A 244 -9.30 25.93 -11.17
CA LEU A 244 -8.14 25.40 -11.88
C LEU A 244 -7.10 24.94 -10.85
N ALA A 245 -6.81 23.64 -10.85
CA ALA A 245 -5.73 23.03 -10.09
C ALA A 245 -4.58 22.71 -11.07
N ASP A 246 -3.47 23.44 -10.98
CA ASP A 246 -2.36 23.30 -11.91
C ASP A 246 -0.99 23.28 -11.21
N ARG A 247 0.06 23.02 -12.00
CA ARG A 247 1.43 22.81 -11.48
C ARG A 247 1.48 21.76 -10.38
N ILE A 248 0.71 20.69 -10.56
CA ILE A 248 0.68 19.58 -9.62
C ILE A 248 2.02 18.86 -9.71
N SER A 249 2.67 18.67 -8.57
CA SER A 249 3.94 17.97 -8.43
C SER A 249 3.98 17.19 -7.12
N LEU A 250 4.61 16.02 -7.13
CA LEU A 250 4.83 15.20 -5.95
C LEU A 250 6.32 14.92 -5.85
N MET A 251 7.00 15.71 -5.03
CA MET A 251 8.44 15.56 -4.83
C MET A 251 8.73 14.51 -3.77
N ARG A 252 9.57 13.53 -4.11
CA ARG A 252 10.20 12.59 -3.18
C ARG A 252 11.59 13.10 -2.81
N TYR A 253 11.89 13.09 -1.52
CA TYR A 253 13.23 13.39 -0.98
C TYR A 253 13.73 12.20 -0.18
N HIS A 254 14.92 11.70 -0.50
CA HIS A 254 15.56 10.66 0.30
C HIS A 254 16.08 11.22 1.63
N ALA A 255 15.86 10.47 2.71
CA ALA A 255 16.48 10.76 3.98
C ALA A 255 17.99 10.59 3.87
N THR A 256 18.75 11.64 4.19
CA THR A 256 20.22 11.62 4.11
C THR A 256 20.88 11.34 5.47
N ASP A 257 20.08 11.23 6.53
CA ASP A 257 20.55 10.99 7.88
C ASP A 257 20.58 9.49 8.22
N SER A 258 21.69 9.03 8.77
CA SER A 258 21.83 7.66 9.28
C SER A 258 21.26 7.63 10.71
N LEU A 259 19.97 7.35 10.87
CA LEU A 259 19.45 7.00 12.20
C LEU A 259 20.00 5.62 12.58
N VAL A 260 20.91 5.60 13.55
CA VAL A 260 21.27 4.36 14.26
C VAL A 260 20.05 3.96 15.08
N ILE A 261 19.25 3.04 14.56
CA ILE A 261 18.15 2.44 15.31
C ILE A 261 18.81 1.62 16.43
N ALA A 262 18.88 2.20 17.63
CA ALA A 262 19.35 1.47 18.80
C ALA A 262 18.48 0.20 18.94
N PRO A 263 19.08 -0.99 19.09
CA PRO A 263 18.31 -2.22 19.22
C PRO A 263 17.33 -2.06 20.39
N LYS A 264 16.06 -2.37 20.12
CA LYS A 264 14.99 -2.37 21.13
C LYS A 264 15.45 -3.21 22.32
N ASP A 265 15.52 -2.53 23.45
CA ASP A 265 15.90 -3.00 24.77
C ASP A 265 15.45 -4.44 25.02
N SER A 266 16.36 -5.38 24.80
CA SER A 266 16.23 -6.73 25.31
C SER A 266 16.92 -6.70 26.66
N LEU A 267 16.14 -6.78 27.74
CA LEU A 267 16.63 -7.07 29.08
C LEU A 267 17.47 -8.36 29.05
N GLN A 268 18.74 -8.23 28.71
CA GLN A 268 19.73 -9.27 28.95
C GLN A 268 20.14 -9.11 30.39
N GLN A 269 19.75 -10.12 31.18
CA GLN A 269 20.19 -10.34 32.54
C GLN A 269 21.68 -10.02 32.68
N ALA A 270 21.97 -9.00 33.49
CA ALA A 270 23.30 -8.73 33.98
C ALA A 270 23.80 -10.00 34.70
N THR A 271 24.80 -10.65 34.11
CA THR A 271 25.66 -11.58 34.84
C THR A 271 26.93 -10.85 35.22
N ASP A 272 27.22 -10.94 36.51
CA ASP A 272 28.36 -10.41 37.23
C ASP A 272 29.68 -10.43 36.45
N SER A 273 30.33 -9.27 36.38
CA SER A 273 31.75 -9.18 36.74
C SER A 273 32.16 -7.72 36.98
N LEU A 274 32.31 -7.42 38.27
CA LEU A 274 33.00 -6.25 38.79
C LEU A 274 34.46 -6.19 38.32
N ARG A 275 34.95 -4.94 38.21
CA ARG A 275 36.35 -4.45 38.02
C ARG A 275 36.71 -4.22 36.54
N LYS A 276 37.17 -3.04 36.11
CA LYS A 276 38.16 -2.16 36.76
C LYS A 276 38.13 -0.78 36.11
N ASP A 277 38.33 0.24 36.94
CA ASP A 277 38.42 1.67 36.60
C ASP A 277 39.45 1.98 35.52
N SER A 278 39.09 2.88 34.60
CA SER A 278 40.01 3.84 33.98
C SER A 278 39.21 4.99 33.34
N ILE A 279 39.15 6.10 34.07
CA ILE A 279 38.67 7.40 33.61
C ILE A 279 39.65 7.93 32.55
N GLY A 280 39.22 7.90 31.28
CA GLY A 280 39.88 8.59 30.18
C GLY A 280 39.25 9.96 29.95
N LYS A 281 40.07 11.01 30.12
CA LYS A 281 39.76 12.44 30.07
C LYS A 281 39.26 12.88 28.67
N PRO A 282 38.36 13.87 28.55
CA PRO A 282 37.81 14.31 27.27
C PRO A 282 38.88 15.00 26.40
N GLU A 283 38.93 14.59 25.13
CA GLU A 283 39.74 15.22 24.09
C GLU A 283 39.17 16.60 23.76
N LYS A 284 40.02 17.63 23.87
CA LYS A 284 39.66 19.03 23.60
C LYS A 284 39.48 19.23 22.09
N LEU A 285 38.27 19.63 21.68
CA LEU A 285 38.01 20.23 20.38
C LEU A 285 38.87 21.50 20.20
N LYS A 286 39.66 21.55 19.12
CA LYS A 286 40.32 22.78 18.67
C LYS A 286 39.32 23.65 17.89
N PRO A 287 39.27 24.97 18.10
CA PRO A 287 38.45 25.89 17.31
C PRO A 287 38.90 25.95 15.84
N LEU A 288 37.93 25.98 14.93
CA LEU A 288 38.11 26.25 13.51
C LEU A 288 38.51 27.72 13.31
N GLU A 289 39.64 27.97 12.65
CA GLU A 289 40.04 29.29 12.18
C GLU A 289 39.17 29.71 10.98
N ILE A 290 38.54 30.87 11.11
CA ILE A 290 37.82 31.58 10.05
C ILE A 290 38.88 32.30 9.21
N GLN A 291 39.05 31.92 7.95
CA GLN A 291 39.81 32.73 7.00
C GLN A 291 38.87 33.77 6.38
N GLU A 292 39.06 35.03 6.79
CA GLU A 292 38.61 36.22 6.09
C GLU A 292 39.27 36.29 4.70
N GLN A 293 38.46 36.25 3.64
CA GLN A 293 38.87 36.76 2.33
C GLN A 293 38.34 38.18 2.19
N GLU A 294 39.25 39.14 2.36
CA GLU A 294 39.01 40.55 2.16
C GLU A 294 39.03 40.92 0.66
N ASN A 295 38.17 41.87 0.33
CA ASN A 295 37.81 42.38 -0.98
C ASN A 295 38.98 42.74 -1.92
N THR A 296 38.80 42.48 -3.22
CA THR A 296 39.34 43.38 -4.26
C THR A 296 38.31 43.62 -5.36
N THR A 297 37.90 44.87 -5.44
CA THR A 297 36.88 45.45 -6.31
C THR A 297 37.40 45.64 -7.74
N THR A 298 36.61 45.25 -8.75
CA THR A 298 36.65 45.89 -10.10
C THR A 298 35.24 46.00 -10.70
N PRO A 299 34.96 47.02 -11.54
CA PRO A 299 33.64 47.65 -11.60
C PRO A 299 32.66 47.02 -12.60
N ARG A 300 31.37 46.98 -12.20
CA ARG A 300 30.22 46.62 -13.04
C ARG A 300 30.03 47.60 -14.19
N THR A 301 30.05 47.09 -15.43
CA THR A 301 29.55 47.80 -16.61
C THR A 301 28.02 47.72 -16.65
N ILE A 302 27.37 48.88 -16.59
CA ILE A 302 25.93 49.06 -16.64
C ILE A 302 25.47 48.90 -18.10
N ARG A 303 24.52 47.98 -18.38
CA ARG A 303 23.79 47.95 -19.67
C ARG A 303 22.46 48.71 -19.53
N PRO A 304 22.11 49.59 -20.49
CA PRO A 304 20.93 50.46 -20.39
C PRO A 304 19.62 49.74 -20.72
N ARG A 305 18.54 50.23 -20.11
CA ARG A 305 17.14 49.80 -20.24
C ARG A 305 16.55 50.30 -21.57
N PRO A 306 15.72 49.52 -22.29
CA PRO A 306 15.00 50.02 -23.45
C PRO A 306 13.82 50.91 -23.02
N LYS A 307 13.60 52.00 -23.74
CA LYS A 307 12.37 52.80 -23.73
C LYS A 307 11.83 52.91 -25.15
N ALA A 308 10.69 52.28 -25.39
CA ALA A 308 9.42 52.85 -25.88
C ALA A 308 8.39 51.71 -25.90
#